data_AF-A0A0C3DHQ0-F1
#
_entry.id   AF-A0A0C3DHQ0-F1
#
_cell.length_a   1.000
_cell.length_b   1.000
_cell.length_c   1.000
_cell.angle_alpha   90.00
_cell.angle_beta   90.00
_cell.angle_gamma   90.00
#
_symmetry.space_group_name_H-M   'P 1'
#
loop_
_entity.id
_entity.type
_entity.pdbx_description
1 polymer ?
#
loop_
_entity_poly.entity_id
_entity_poly.type
_entity_poly.pdbx_seq_one_letter_code
_entity_poly.pdbx_strand_id
1 'polypeptide(L)'
;VPSLSDIRTRTYNVFGIQPCLWQIKVTETLLKGGKDIICIVGTGMGKMLTFWMPLLFRSGGIQIVVTPLNLLGKQNIASLARAISTFHYQVIVISPEQIMKPDWDFKQLLKTP
;
A
#
# COMPACT_ATOMS: atom_id res chain seq x y z
N VAL A 1 4.67 -9.77 14.25
CA VAL A 1 3.50 -9.43 13.40
C VAL A 1 2.47 -8.76 14.29
N PRO A 2 1.92 -7.59 13.91
CA PRO A 2 0.93 -6.86 14.72
C PRO A 2 -0.38 -7.66 14.87
N SER A 3 -1.13 -7.43 15.96
CA SER A 3 -2.45 -8.04 16.13
C SER A 3 -3.48 -7.43 15.17
N LEU A 4 -4.61 -8.12 14.95
CA LEU A 4 -5.71 -7.58 14.14
C LEU A 4 -6.25 -6.25 14.71
N SER A 5 -6.23 -6.11 16.04
CA SER A 5 -6.62 -4.88 16.73
C SER A 5 -5.63 -3.76 16.44
N ASP A 6 -4.32 -4.04 16.50
CA ASP A 6 -3.28 -3.05 16.21
C ASP A 6 -3.38 -2.54 14.76
N ILE A 7 -3.61 -3.45 13.81
CA ILE A 7 -3.83 -3.11 12.39
C ILE A 7 -5.03 -2.17 12.27
N ARG A 8 -6.16 -2.50 12.91
CA ARG A 8 -7.36 -1.65 12.87
C ARG A 8 -7.11 -0.28 13.47
N THR A 9 -6.57 -0.22 14.68
CA THR A 9 -6.33 1.03 15.41
C THR A 9 -5.37 1.93 14.66
N ARG A 10 -4.25 1.40 14.16
CA ARG A 10 -3.28 2.22 13.42
C ARG A 10 -3.82 2.69 12.09
N THR A 11 -4.59 1.85 11.39
CA THR A 11 -5.25 2.24 10.14
C THR A 11 -6.22 3.40 10.38
N TYR A 12 -7.03 3.32 11.43
CA TYR A 12 -7.96 4.40 11.80
C TYR A 12 -7.21 5.69 12.17
N ASN A 13 -6.17 5.60 13.00
CA ASN A 13 -5.41 6.77 13.44
C ASN A 13 -4.69 7.48 12.28
N VAL A 14 -4.25 6.75 11.26
CA VAL A 14 -3.47 7.31 10.15
C VAL A 14 -4.36 7.73 8.97
N PHE A 15 -5.36 6.92 8.62
CA PHE A 15 -6.20 7.17 7.44
C PHE A 15 -7.60 7.69 7.78
N GLY A 16 -8.02 7.69 9.04
CA GLY A 16 -9.40 8.03 9.44
C GLY A 16 -10.44 7.01 8.98
N ILE A 17 -10.02 5.83 8.52
CA ILE A 17 -10.88 4.80 7.95
C ILE A 17 -10.80 3.55 8.82
N GLN A 18 -11.95 2.97 9.16
CA GLN A 18 -12.02 1.72 9.88
C GLN A 18 -12.01 0.52 8.90
N PRO A 19 -10.96 -0.32 8.89
CA PRO A 19 -10.90 -1.45 7.97
C PRO A 19 -11.82 -2.60 8.40
N CYS A 20 -12.43 -3.26 7.42
CA CYS A 20 -13.22 -4.47 7.60
C CYS A 20 -12.34 -5.67 7.96
N LEU A 21 -12.94 -6.73 8.51
CA LEU A 21 -12.20 -7.92 8.96
C LEU A 21 -11.33 -8.55 7.86
N TRP A 22 -11.86 -8.68 6.64
CA TRP A 22 -11.11 -9.30 5.55
C TRP A 22 -9.91 -8.45 5.13
N GLN A 23 -10.04 -7.11 5.14
CA GLN A 23 -8.94 -6.20 4.83
C GLN A 23 -7.80 -6.38 5.84
N ILE A 24 -8.15 -6.47 7.13
CA ILE A 24 -7.19 -6.68 8.21
C ILE A 24 -6.50 -8.05 8.07
N LYS A 25 -7.25 -9.11 7.73
CA LYS A 25 -6.68 -10.46 7.51
C LYS A 25 -5.70 -10.52 6.34
N VAL A 26 -6.02 -9.83 5.23
CA VAL A 26 -5.11 -9.71 4.08
C VAL A 26 -3.83 -8.99 4.51
N THR A 27 -3.95 -7.85 5.20
CA THR A 27 -2.79 -7.11 5.73
C THR A 27 -1.94 -7.96 6.68
N GLU A 28 -2.57 -8.67 7.62
CA GLU A 28 -1.86 -9.53 8.55
C GLU A 28 -1.06 -10.62 7.82
N THR A 29 -1.66 -11.24 6.79
CA THR A 29 -1.00 -12.28 5.99
C THR A 29 0.15 -11.69 5.16
N LEU A 30 -0.02 -10.50 4.58
CA LEU A 30 1.06 -9.78 3.90
C LEU A 30 2.22 -9.46 4.86
N LEU A 31 1.91 -9.05 6.09
CA LEU A 31 2.91 -8.72 7.11
C LEU A 31 3.61 -9.96 7.68
N LYS A 32 2.93 -11.10 7.78
CA LYS A 32 3.55 -12.40 8.13
C LYS A 32 4.60 -12.81 7.09
N GLY A 33 4.35 -12.52 5.81
CA GLY A 33 5.24 -12.92 4.72
C GLY A 33 5.23 -14.43 4.46
N GLY A 34 6.05 -14.87 3.51
CA GLY A 34 6.23 -16.30 3.18
C GLY A 34 5.06 -16.96 2.44
N LYS A 35 4.08 -16.18 1.98
CA LYS A 35 2.93 -16.67 1.20
C LYS A 35 2.54 -15.66 0.12
N ASP A 36 2.16 -16.18 -1.04
CA ASP A 36 1.48 -15.41 -2.07
C ASP A 36 -0.03 -15.37 -1.78
N ILE A 37 -0.66 -14.22 -2.01
CA ILE A 37 -2.07 -13.99 -1.68
C ILE A 37 -2.82 -13.53 -2.91
N ILE A 38 -3.94 -14.19 -3.21
CA ILE A 38 -4.91 -13.75 -4.20
C ILE A 38 -6.14 -13.22 -3.46
N CYS A 39 -6.40 -11.92 -3.60
CA CYS A 39 -7.56 -11.26 -2.97
C CYS A 39 -8.68 -11.05 -4.00
N ILE A 40 -9.73 -11.88 -3.94
CA ILE A 40 -10.89 -11.81 -4.84
C ILE A 40 -12.02 -11.07 -4.11
N VAL A 41 -12.30 -9.84 -4.55
CA VAL A 41 -13.37 -8.99 -4.02
C VAL A 41 -13.96 -8.13 -5.13
N GLY A 42 -15.23 -7.74 -4.98
CA GLY A 42 -15.92 -6.86 -5.92
C GLY A 42 -15.29 -5.48 -6.04
N THR A 43 -15.54 -4.81 -7.17
CA THR A 43 -15.17 -3.40 -7.36
C THR A 43 -15.88 -2.52 -6.33
N GLY A 44 -15.21 -1.48 -5.84
CA GLY A 44 -15.76 -0.59 -4.81
C GLY A 44 -15.69 -1.12 -3.37
N MET A 45 -15.36 -2.40 -3.16
CA MET A 45 -15.29 -2.98 -1.80
C MET A 45 -14.10 -2.50 -0.96
N GLY A 46 -13.24 -1.62 -1.49
CA GLY A 46 -12.12 -1.05 -0.74
C GLY A 46 -10.84 -1.89 -0.76
N LYS A 47 -10.61 -2.72 -1.79
CA LYS A 47 -9.35 -3.48 -1.97
C LYS A 47 -8.10 -2.61 -1.98
N MET A 48 -8.21 -1.35 -2.40
CA MET A 48 -7.06 -0.44 -2.40
C MET A 48 -6.47 -0.24 -1.01
N LEU A 49 -7.27 -0.26 0.04
CA LEU A 49 -6.78 -0.07 1.41
C LEU A 49 -5.77 -1.17 1.82
N THR A 50 -5.90 -2.39 1.27
CA THR A 50 -4.97 -3.49 1.58
C THR A 50 -3.58 -3.30 0.99
N PHE A 51 -3.40 -2.41 0.02
CA PHE A 51 -2.06 -2.02 -0.44
C PHE A 51 -1.39 -1.06 0.55
N TRP A 52 -2.13 -0.19 1.23
CA TRP A 52 -1.53 0.87 2.05
C TRP A 52 -1.32 0.48 3.51
N MET A 53 -2.20 -0.35 4.08
CA MET A 53 -2.09 -0.77 5.48
C MET A 53 -0.77 -1.47 5.86
N PRO A 54 -0.15 -2.33 5.01
CA PRO A 54 1.13 -2.95 5.35
C PRO A 54 2.27 -1.94 5.57
N LEU A 55 2.23 -0.79 4.88
CA LEU A 55 3.24 0.27 5.05
C LEU A 55 3.30 0.74 6.51
N LEU A 56 2.16 0.81 7.19
CA LEU A 56 2.08 1.27 8.59
C LEU A 56 2.92 0.45 9.58
N PHE A 57 3.35 -0.75 9.20
CA PHE A 57 4.03 -1.71 10.07
C PHE A 57 5.40 -2.16 9.54
N ARG A 58 5.85 -1.62 8.40
CA ARG A 58 7.14 -1.94 7.80
C ARG A 58 8.05 -0.71 7.78
N SER A 59 8.61 -0.37 8.94
CA SER A 59 9.63 0.69 9.04
C SER A 59 10.86 0.33 8.19
N GLY A 60 11.21 1.18 7.23
CA GLY A 60 12.36 0.96 6.33
C GLY A 60 12.14 -0.09 5.23
N GLY A 61 10.93 -0.66 5.11
CA GLY A 61 10.58 -1.56 4.02
C GLY A 61 10.23 -0.80 2.74
N ILE A 62 10.60 -1.38 1.58
CA ILE A 62 10.17 -0.90 0.26
C ILE A 62 8.97 -1.73 -0.18
N GLN A 63 7.90 -1.06 -0.63
CA GLN A 63 6.76 -1.71 -1.26
C GLN A 63 6.58 -1.22 -2.69
N ILE A 64 6.50 -2.15 -3.64
CA ILE A 64 6.22 -1.85 -5.04
C ILE A 64 4.75 -2.18 -5.31
N VAL A 65 3.99 -1.20 -5.77
CA VAL A 65 2.57 -1.37 -6.17
C VAL A 65 2.49 -1.20 -7.67
N VAL A 66 2.21 -2.31 -8.38
CA VAL A 66 2.07 -2.30 -9.84
C VAL A 66 0.58 -2.14 -10.19
N THR A 67 0.23 -1.11 -10.96
CA THR A 67 -1.17 -0.81 -11.32
C THR A 67 -1.31 -0.27 -12.75
N PRO A 68 -2.23 -0.81 -13.59
CA PRO A 68 -2.38 -0.45 -15.01
C PRO A 68 -3.04 0.91 -15.28
N LEU A 69 -3.41 1.67 -14.25
CA LEU A 69 -4.07 2.96 -14.37
C LEU A 69 -3.36 3.99 -13.49
N ASN A 70 -3.47 5.26 -13.86
CA ASN A 70 -3.31 6.43 -12.98
C ASN A 70 -4.39 6.42 -11.87
N LEU A 71 -4.51 5.29 -11.16
CA LEU A 71 -5.58 4.86 -10.24
C LEU A 71 -5.68 5.75 -8.99
N LEU A 72 -4.68 6.60 -8.84
CA LEU A 72 -4.61 7.70 -7.93
C LEU A 72 -5.39 8.89 -8.50
N GLY A 73 -6.72 8.84 -8.45
CA GLY A 73 -7.53 10.05 -8.57
C GLY A 73 -6.98 11.10 -7.59
N LYS A 74 -6.82 12.35 -8.07
CA LYS A 74 -6.17 13.47 -7.36
C LYS A 74 -6.57 13.64 -5.88
N GLN A 75 -7.75 13.17 -5.49
CA GLN A 75 -8.27 13.26 -4.13
C GLN A 75 -7.76 12.18 -3.16
N ASN A 76 -7.51 10.94 -3.61
CA ASN A 76 -6.95 9.92 -2.72
C ASN A 76 -5.44 10.14 -2.48
N ILE A 77 -4.74 10.74 -3.44
CA ILE A 77 -3.30 11.04 -3.31
C ILE A 77 -3.06 12.02 -2.17
N ALA A 78 -3.81 13.11 -2.04
CA ALA A 78 -3.42 14.16 -1.10
C ALA A 78 -3.41 13.68 0.36
N SER A 79 -4.46 12.96 0.78
CA SER A 79 -4.58 12.41 2.13
C SER A 79 -3.61 11.24 2.35
N LEU A 80 -3.49 10.36 1.35
CA LEU A 80 -2.61 9.20 1.41
C LEU A 80 -1.13 9.60 1.35
N ALA A 81 -0.76 10.53 0.47
CA ALA A 81 0.59 11.07 0.34
C ALA A 81 0.98 11.86 1.57
N ARG A 82 0.09 12.61 2.21
CA ARG A 82 0.39 13.27 3.49
C ARG A 82 0.63 12.26 4.61
N ALA A 83 -0.19 11.20 4.66
CA ALA A 83 -0.04 10.10 5.62
C ALA A 83 1.13 9.16 5.30
N ILE A 84 1.63 9.15 4.07
CA ILE A 84 2.83 8.39 3.70
C ILE A 84 4.07 9.27 3.86
N SER A 85 4.02 10.57 3.56
CA SER A 85 5.16 11.51 3.65
C SER A 85 5.54 11.85 5.09
N THR A 86 4.57 11.84 6.00
CA THR A 86 4.82 12.02 7.44
C THR A 86 5.44 10.80 8.09
N PHE A 87 5.45 9.67 7.41
CA PHE A 87 6.06 8.44 7.90
C PHE A 87 7.25 8.05 7.01
N HIS A 88 8.28 7.45 7.59
CA HIS A 88 9.45 7.01 6.83
C HIS A 88 9.18 5.71 6.06
N TYR A 89 8.21 5.71 5.14
CA TYR A 89 7.88 4.57 4.28
C TYR A 89 8.33 4.83 2.84
N GLN A 90 8.86 3.79 2.20
CA GLN A 90 9.24 3.82 0.80
C GLN A 90 8.20 3.04 -0.01
N VAL A 91 7.38 3.75 -0.78
CA VAL A 91 6.44 3.13 -1.72
C VAL A 91 6.75 3.57 -3.14
N ILE A 92 6.77 2.61 -4.05
CA ILE A 92 6.99 2.84 -5.47
C ILE A 92 5.74 2.39 -6.20
N VAL A 93 5.01 3.34 -6.79
CA VAL A 93 3.82 3.06 -7.59
C VAL A 93 4.24 3.11 -9.05
N ILE A 94 4.09 2.00 -9.76
CA ILE A 94 4.52 1.85 -11.16
C ILE A 94 3.44 1.20 -12.00
N SER A 95 3.46 1.46 -13.30
CA SER A 95 2.59 0.77 -14.25
C SER A 95 3.22 -0.55 -14.76
N PRO A 96 2.43 -1.51 -15.25
CA PRO A 96 2.94 -2.70 -15.92
C PRO A 96 3.85 -2.35 -17.09
N GLU A 97 3.58 -1.28 -17.83
CA GLU A 97 4.41 -0.87 -18.96
C GLU A 97 5.78 -0.39 -18.49
N GLN A 98 5.86 0.27 -17.33
CA GLN A 98 7.14 0.72 -16.75
C GLN A 98 7.99 -0.47 -16.27
N ILE A 99 7.40 -1.47 -15.62
CA ILE A 99 8.15 -2.64 -15.13
C ILE A 99 8.69 -3.51 -16.28
N MET A 100 8.07 -3.42 -17.47
CA MET A 100 8.47 -4.18 -18.66
C MET A 100 9.56 -3.50 -19.48
N LYS A 101 9.92 -2.23 -19.19
CA LYS A 101 11.01 -1.55 -19.90
C LYS A 101 12.39 -2.12 -19.51
N PRO A 102 13.38 -2.08 -20.42
CA PRO A 102 14.78 -2.36 -20.06
C PRO A 102 15.21 -1.45 -18.91
N ASP A 103 15.89 -2.02 -17.91
CA ASP A 103 16.34 -1.33 -16.69
C ASP A 103 15.24 -0.68 -15.83
N TRP A 104 13.96 -0.97 -16.11
CA TRP A 104 12.78 -0.59 -15.33
C TRP A 104 12.59 0.93 -15.11
N ASP A 105 13.49 1.77 -15.63
CA ASP A 105 13.55 3.23 -15.50
C ASP A 105 13.48 3.75 -14.04
N PHE A 106 13.89 2.93 -13.04
CA PHE A 106 13.81 3.29 -11.61
C PHE A 106 14.59 4.56 -11.26
N LYS A 107 15.64 4.89 -12.03
CA LYS A 107 16.46 6.10 -11.84
C LYS A 107 15.65 7.40 -11.89
N GLN A 108 14.52 7.42 -12.59
CA GLN A 108 13.64 8.60 -12.65
C GLN A 108 12.59 8.66 -11.52
N LEU A 109 12.30 7.52 -10.89
CA LEU A 109 11.20 7.38 -9.92
C LEU A 109 11.66 7.59 -8.48
N LEU A 110 12.92 7.27 -8.16
CA LEU A 110 13.53 7.56 -6.88
C LEU A 110 14.20 8.94 -6.93
N LYS A 111 13.44 10.00 -6.66
CA LYS A 111 14.06 11.28 -6.29
C LYS A 111 14.56 11.17 -4.87
N THR A 112 15.86 10.96 -4.71
CA THR A 112 16.57 11.18 -3.44
C THR A 112 16.33 12.64 -3.00
N PRO A 113 16.09 12.91 -1.70
CA PRO A 113 15.90 14.27 -1.20
C PRO A 113 17.07 15.20 -1.54
#